data_AF-A0A7W7YUC8-F1
#
_entry.id   AF-A0A7W7YUC8-F1
#
_cell.length_a   1.000
_cell.length_b   1.000
_cell.length_c   1.000
_cell.angle_alpha   90.00
_cell.angle_beta   90.00
_cell.angle_gamma   90.00
#
_symmetry.space_group_name_H-M   'P 1'
#
loop_
_entity.id
_entity.type
_entity.pdbx_description
1 polymer ?
#
loop_
_entity_poly.entity_id
_entity_poly.type
_entity_poly.pdbx_seq_one_letter_code
_entity_poly.pdbx_strand_id
1 'polypeptide(L)'
;MISIMVEEFREMQSQLVRELEHYETPRFKALDDRLSHLFEAIYRHKPQNAAEAHAVLGFLLDLIENNDASDNHRFIERIREIAGTCAAHPAPALEITCGAGI
;
A
#
# COMPACT_ATOMS: atom_id res chain seq x y z
N MET A 1 7.27 -7.35 6.47
CA MET A 1 6.88 -6.37 7.52
C MET A 1 5.75 -5.47 7.05
N ILE A 2 5.89 -4.73 5.94
CA ILE A 2 4.83 -3.85 5.43
C ILE A 2 3.53 -4.58 5.05
N SER A 3 3.59 -5.80 4.50
CA SER A 3 2.40 -6.59 4.16
C SER A 3 1.54 -6.90 5.39
N ILE A 4 2.20 -7.17 6.53
CA ILE A 4 1.51 -7.41 7.81
C ILE A 4 0.82 -6.12 8.29
N MET A 5 1.48 -4.97 8.16
CA MET A 5 0.89 -3.68 8.52
C MET A 5 -0.30 -3.31 7.63
N VAL A 6 -0.26 -3.64 6.34
CA VAL A 6 -1.38 -3.42 5.40
C VAL A 6 -2.57 -4.32 5.75
N GLU A 7 -2.32 -5.59 6.10
CA GLU A 7 -3.35 -6.51 6.55
C GLU A 7 -3.99 -6.04 7.88
N GLU A 8 -3.18 -5.66 8.86
CA GLU A 8 -3.65 -5.10 10.13
C GLU A 8 -4.51 -3.85 9.93
N PHE A 9 -4.10 -2.96 9.02
CA PHE A 9 -4.88 -1.76 8.69
C PHE A 9 -6.26 -2.10 8.11
N ARG A 10 -6.33 -3.03 7.15
CA ARG A 10 -7.60 -3.46 6.54
C ARG A 10 -8.54 -4.13 7.55
N GLU A 11 -7.98 -4.92 8.45
CA GLU A 11 -8.76 -5.53 9.53
C GLU A 11 -9.34 -4.47 10.46
N MET A 12 -8.54 -3.48 10.87
CA MET A 12 -9.03 -2.39 11.73
C MET A 12 -10.08 -1.52 11.04
N GLN A 13 -9.94 -1.21 9.75
CA GLN A 13 -10.98 -0.52 9.00
C GLN A 13 -12.31 -1.29 9.04
N SER A 14 -12.25 -2.61 8.85
CA SER A 14 -13.43 -3.47 8.90
C SER A 14 -14.09 -3.47 10.28
N GLN A 15 -13.29 -3.41 11.35
CA GLN A 15 -13.80 -3.30 12.72
C GLN A 15 -14.43 -1.92 12.98
N LEU A 16 -13.83 -0.84 12.48
CA LEU A 16 -14.33 0.52 12.63
C LEU A 16 -15.69 0.72 11.94
N VAL A 17 -15.87 0.13 10.76
CA VAL A 17 -17.18 0.10 10.05
C VAL A 17 -18.26 -0.61 10.86
N ARG A 18 -17.91 -1.65 11.64
CA ARG A 18 -18.87 -2.37 12.51
C ARG A 18 -19.24 -1.59 13.76
N GLU A 19 -18.30 -0.82 14.29
CA GLU A 19 -18.50 0.01 15.49
C GLU A 19 -19.12 1.38 15.15
N LEU A 20 -19.37 1.67 13.87
CA LEU A 20 -19.87 2.97 13.38
C LEU A 20 -21.26 3.33 13.94
N GLU A 21 -22.09 2.34 14.27
CA GLU A 21 -23.37 2.52 14.96
C GLU A 21 -23.20 3.06 16.40
N HIS A 22 -21.98 3.00 16.94
CA HIS A 22 -21.61 3.38 18.31
C HIS A 22 -20.42 4.37 18.31
N TYR A 23 -20.49 5.39 17.44
CA TYR A 23 -19.44 6.37 17.14
C TYR A 23 -18.84 7.09 18.37
N GLU A 24 -19.57 7.15 19.50
CA GLU A 24 -19.12 7.81 20.73
C GLU A 24 -18.43 6.87 21.73
N THR A 25 -18.25 5.58 21.42
CA THR A 25 -17.60 4.66 22.35
C THR A 25 -16.09 4.91 22.42
N PRO A 26 -15.46 4.76 23.61
CA PRO A 26 -14.01 4.78 23.75
C PRO A 26 -13.29 3.78 22.84
N ARG A 27 -13.96 2.67 22.49
CA ARG A 27 -13.45 1.65 21.59
C ARG A 27 -13.36 2.14 20.15
N PHE A 28 -14.37 2.86 19.67
CA PHE A 28 -14.34 3.48 18.34
C PHE A 28 -13.17 4.47 18.24
N LYS A 29 -13.02 5.37 19.22
CA LYS A 29 -11.91 6.34 19.25
C LYS A 29 -10.54 5.67 19.29
N ALA A 30 -10.38 4.63 20.10
CA ALA A 30 -9.10 3.89 20.16
C ALA A 30 -8.76 3.19 18.82
N LEU A 31 -9.77 2.69 18.09
CA LEU A 31 -9.58 2.12 16.76
C LEU A 31 -9.22 3.19 15.73
N ASP A 32 -9.88 4.34 15.77
CA ASP A 32 -9.63 5.48 14.89
C ASP A 32 -8.22 6.06 15.09
N ASP A 33 -7.82 6.26 16.35
CA ASP A 33 -6.47 6.71 16.69
C ASP A 33 -5.42 5.72 16.20
N ARG A 34 -5.64 4.40 16.39
CA ARG A 34 -4.69 3.37 15.96
C ARG A 34 -4.59 3.28 14.43
N LEU A 35 -5.71 3.41 13.73
CA LEU A 35 -5.74 3.49 12.26
C LEU A 35 -4.95 4.70 11.75
N SER A 36 -5.12 5.85 12.38
CA SER A 36 -4.40 7.08 12.03
C SER A 36 -2.88 6.93 12.18
N HIS A 37 -2.43 6.32 13.28
CA HIS A 37 -1.01 6.03 13.49
C HIS A 37 -0.43 5.04 12.47
N LEU A 38 -1.18 3.97 12.14
CA LEU A 38 -0.75 3.00 11.13
C LEU A 38 -0.69 3.61 9.74
N PHE A 39 -1.66 4.45 9.39
CA PHE A 39 -1.65 5.21 8.13
C PHE A 39 -0.39 6.08 8.03
N GLU A 40 -0.10 6.89 9.04
CA GLU A 40 1.09 7.76 9.06
C GLU A 40 2.39 6.94 8.97
N ALA A 41 2.46 5.79 9.64
CA ALA A 41 3.63 4.92 9.58
C ALA A 41 3.85 4.35 8.17
N ILE A 42 2.78 3.89 7.51
CA ILE A 42 2.83 3.38 6.13
C ILE A 42 3.16 4.49 5.15
N TYR A 43 2.54 5.67 5.31
CA TYR A 43 2.75 6.82 4.43
C TYR A 43 4.18 7.36 4.47
N ARG A 44 4.81 7.34 5.64
CA ARG A 44 6.21 7.77 5.82
C ARG A 44 7.23 6.68 5.49
N HIS A 45 6.80 5.42 5.31
CA HIS A 45 7.70 4.31 5.02
C HIS A 45 8.33 4.49 3.64
N LYS A 46 9.67 4.52 3.59
CA LYS A 46 10.41 4.46 2.32
C LYS A 46 10.67 3.00 1.98
N PRO A 47 10.07 2.47 0.90
CA PRO A 47 10.26 1.07 0.51
C PRO A 47 11.72 0.75 0.24
N GLN A 48 12.21 -0.37 0.77
CA GLN A 48 13.61 -0.78 0.61
C GLN A 48 13.81 -1.77 -0.55
N ASN A 49 12.73 -2.37 -1.02
CA ASN A 49 12.76 -3.37 -2.09
C ASN A 49 11.45 -3.30 -2.90
N ALA A 50 11.44 -3.97 -4.06
CA ALA A 50 10.29 -3.98 -4.97
C ALA A 50 9.02 -4.56 -4.33
N ALA A 51 9.16 -5.58 -3.46
CA ALA A 51 8.01 -6.16 -2.75
C ALA A 51 7.38 -5.16 -1.78
N GLU A 52 8.19 -4.40 -1.04
CA GLU A 52 7.71 -3.33 -0.19
C GLU A 52 7.09 -2.18 -0.99
N ALA A 53 7.68 -1.83 -2.13
CA ALA A 53 7.16 -0.77 -2.98
C ALA A 53 5.78 -1.14 -3.53
N HIS A 54 5.58 -2.39 -3.95
CA HIS A 54 4.26 -2.86 -4.36
C HIS A 54 3.24 -2.90 -3.23
N ALA A 55 3.65 -3.25 -2.01
CA ALA A 55 2.76 -3.25 -0.86
C ALA A 55 2.29 -1.84 -0.50
N VAL A 56 3.20 -0.85 -0.48
CA VAL A 56 2.84 0.56 -0.24
C VAL A 56 1.98 1.12 -1.37
N LEU A 57 2.33 0.82 -2.63
CA LEU A 57 1.56 1.27 -3.79
C LEU A 57 0.15 0.68 -3.80
N GLY A 58 0.02 -0.63 -3.54
CA GLY A 58 -1.28 -1.30 -3.42
C GLY A 58 -2.14 -0.67 -2.34
N PHE A 59 -1.57 -0.45 -1.15
CA PHE A 59 -2.24 0.22 -0.04
C PHE A 59 -2.79 1.60 -0.42
N LEU A 60 -1.99 2.45 -1.06
CA LEU A 60 -2.42 3.80 -1.46
C LEU A 60 -3.53 3.76 -2.51
N LEU A 61 -3.44 2.84 -3.48
CA LEU A 61 -4.46 2.66 -4.51
C LEU A 61 -5.79 2.17 -3.93
N ASP A 62 -5.75 1.23 -2.98
CA ASP A 62 -6.96 0.76 -2.30
C ASP A 62 -7.63 1.90 -1.50
N LEU A 63 -6.83 2.79 -0.89
CA LEU A 63 -7.35 3.93 -0.15
C LEU A 63 -8.04 4.94 -1.07
N ILE A 64 -7.52 5.14 -2.28
CA ILE A 64 -8.19 5.98 -3.29
C ILE A 64 -9.47 5.29 -3.77
N GLU A 65 -9.41 4.01 -4.13
CA GLU A 65 -10.55 3.24 -4.65
C GLU A 65 -11.74 3.25 -3.67
N ASN A 66 -11.47 3.06 -2.39
CA ASN A 66 -12.50 3.01 -1.34
C ASN A 66 -13.12 4.38 -1.01
N ASN A 67 -12.39 5.49 -1.22
CA ASN A 67 -12.87 6.84 -0.91
C ASN A 67 -13.56 7.53 -2.09
N ASP A 68 -13.28 7.08 -3.32
CA ASP A 68 -13.64 7.77 -4.55
C ASP A 68 -14.90 7.21 -5.23
N ALA A 69 -15.68 6.38 -4.51
CA ALA A 69 -16.91 5.77 -5.03
C ALA A 69 -16.76 5.04 -6.39
N SER A 70 -15.56 4.53 -6.69
CA SER A 70 -15.17 3.89 -7.96
C SER A 70 -14.98 4.80 -9.18
N ASP A 71 -14.97 6.13 -9.04
CA ASP A 71 -14.81 7.05 -10.18
C ASP A 71 -13.45 6.85 -10.89
N ASN A 72 -12.39 6.57 -10.14
CA ASN A 72 -11.04 6.35 -10.67
C ASN A 72 -10.69 4.86 -10.92
N HIS A 73 -11.64 3.93 -10.91
CA HIS A 73 -11.37 2.49 -11.00
C HIS A 73 -10.47 2.09 -12.19
N ARG A 74 -10.76 2.60 -13.40
CA ARG A 74 -9.95 2.31 -14.61
C ARG A 74 -8.51 2.81 -14.51
N PHE A 75 -8.30 3.94 -13.82
CA PHE A 75 -6.97 4.50 -13.59
C PHE A 75 -6.19 3.65 -12.60
N ILE A 76 -6.86 3.20 -11.54
CA ILE A 76 -6.30 2.33 -10.50
C ILE A 76 -5.90 0.97 -11.08
N GLU A 77 -6.77 0.33 -11.87
CA GLU A 77 -6.44 -0.92 -12.57
C GLU A 77 -5.19 -0.77 -13.44
N ARG A 78 -5.11 0.33 -14.21
CA ARG A 78 -3.96 0.57 -15.09
C ARG A 78 -2.65 0.74 -14.31
N ILE A 79 -2.68 1.38 -13.14
CA ILE A 79 -1.48 1.50 -12.30
C ILE A 79 -1.10 0.13 -11.72
N ARG A 80 -2.07 -0.69 -11.31
CA ARG A 80 -1.83 -2.06 -10.81
C ARG A 80 -1.16 -2.93 -11.89
N GLU A 81 -1.60 -2.84 -13.14
CA GLU A 81 -0.98 -3.55 -14.28
C GLU A 81 0.49 -3.13 -14.48
N ILE A 82 0.76 -1.83 -14.47
CA ILE A 82 2.12 -1.29 -14.65
C ILE A 82 3.02 -1.77 -13.50
N ALA A 83 2.54 -1.68 -12.26
CA ALA A 83 3.26 -2.15 -11.09
C ALA A 83 3.56 -3.65 -11.15
N GLY A 84 2.57 -4.47 -11.50
CA GLY A 84 2.74 -5.91 -11.67
C GLY A 84 3.76 -6.27 -12.76
N THR A 85 3.81 -5.48 -13.84
CA THR A 85 4.79 -5.66 -14.92
C THR A 85 6.21 -5.28 -14.50
N CYS A 86 6.36 -4.21 -13.71
CA CYS A 86 7.65 -3.80 -13.12
C CYS A 86 8.19 -4.83 -12.11
N ALA A 87 7.31 -5.58 -11.42
CA ALA A 87 7.70 -6.70 -10.56
C ALA A 87 8.31 -7.88 -11.34
N ALA A 88 7.80 -8.12 -12.54
CA ALA A 88 8.11 -9.29 -13.35
C ALA A 88 9.38 -9.12 -14.21
N HIS A 89 9.88 -7.88 -14.35
CA HIS A 89 11.16 -7.61 -15.01
C HIS A 89 12.25 -7.38 -13.95
N PRO A 90 13.08 -8.40 -13.63
CA PRO A 90 14.36 -8.11 -13.00
C PRO A 90 15.12 -7.18 -13.95
N ALA A 91 15.66 -6.08 -13.41
CA ALA A 91 16.56 -5.22 -14.15
C ALA A 91 17.60 -6.10 -14.87
N PRO A 92 17.84 -5.92 -16.18
CA PRO A 92 18.88 -6.67 -16.84
C PRO A 92 20.16 -6.43 -16.05
N ALA A 93 20.81 -7.51 -15.61
CA ALA A 93 22.12 -7.43 -14.99
C ALA A 93 22.98 -6.61 -15.95
N LEU A 94 23.42 -5.43 -15.49
CA LEU A 94 24.41 -4.64 -16.20
C LEU A 94 25.67 -5.50 -16.25
N GLU A 95 25.82 -6.27 -17.32
CA GLU A 95 27.10 -6.83 -17.72
C GLU A 95 27.99 -5.64 -18.05
N ILE A 96 28.73 -5.19 -17.05
CA ILE A 96 29.89 -4.33 -17.25
C ILE A 96 30.90 -5.21 -17.99
N THR A 97 30.76 -5.26 -19.31
CA THR A 97 31.83 -5.69 -20.20
C THR A 97 32.91 -4.63 -20.10
N CYS A 98 33.83 -4.81 -19.14
CA CYS A 98 35.13 -4.16 -19.17
C CYS A 98 35.87 -4.70 -20.39
N GLY A 99 35.57 -4.12 -21.56
CA GLY A 99 36.41 -4.22 -22.73
C GLY A 99 37.74 -3.55 -22.43
N ALA A 100 38.75 -4.34 -22.10
CA ALA A 100 40.13 -3.92 -22.27
C ALA A 100 40.55 -4.25 -23.71
N GLY A 101 40.54 -3.25 -24.59
CA GLY A 101 41.66 -3.11 -25.53
C GLY A 101 42.90 -2.76 -24.68
N ILE A 102 44.10 -3.25 -24.96
CA ILE A 102 44.80 -3.49 -26.23
C ILE A 102 45.65 -4.75 -26.04
#